data_AF-A0A365D5I0-F1
#
_entry.id   AF-A0A365D5I0-F1
#
_cell.length_a   1.000
_cell.length_b   1.000
_cell.length_c   1.000
_cell.angle_alpha   90.00
_cell.angle_beta   90.00
_cell.angle_gamma   90.00
#
_symmetry.space_group_name_H-M   'P 1'
#
loop_
_entity.id
_entity.type
_entity.pdbx_description
1 polymer ?
#
loop_
_entity_poly.entity_id
_entity_poly.type
_entity_poly.pdbx_seq_one_letter_code
_entity_poly.pdbx_strand_id
1 'polypeptide(L)'
;MSLFDFAAGSDMPSESAALCSRKACRSEASWQLLWNNPKIHAPERRKTWLACAEHRVWLEDYLQTRGLWKETLPLQSDAVPLEQDI
;
A
#
# COMPACT_ATOMS: atom_id res chain seq x y z
N MET A 1 11.47 31.83 -30.10
CA MET A 1 11.19 32.16 -28.69
C MET A 1 10.78 30.87 -28.00
N SER A 2 11.75 30.19 -27.39
CA SER A 2 11.57 28.99 -26.58
C SER A 2 10.93 29.36 -25.25
N LEU A 3 9.76 28.82 -24.93
CA LEU A 3 9.12 28.92 -23.61
C LEU A 3 8.22 27.72 -23.31
N PHE A 4 8.62 26.51 -23.72
CA PHE A 4 8.09 25.28 -23.13
C PHE A 4 9.20 24.67 -22.27
N ASP A 5 9.53 25.37 -21.18
CA ASP A 5 10.13 24.77 -19.99
C ASP A 5 9.07 23.83 -19.38
N PHE A 6 8.93 22.66 -19.99
CA PHE A 6 8.30 21.52 -19.37
C PHE A 6 9.23 21.14 -18.22
N ALA A 7 8.96 21.68 -17.03
CA ALA A 7 9.57 21.22 -15.81
C ALA A 7 9.30 19.71 -15.74
N ALA A 8 10.32 18.93 -16.11
CA ALA A 8 10.43 17.56 -15.69
C ALA A 8 10.48 17.61 -14.16
N GLY A 9 9.30 17.54 -13.54
CA GLY A 9 9.18 17.17 -12.15
C GLY A 9 9.80 15.78 -12.09
N SER A 10 11.06 15.74 -11.67
CA SER A 10 11.71 14.50 -11.28
C SER A 10 10.89 13.94 -10.13
N ASP A 11 9.90 13.12 -10.46
CA ASP A 11 9.28 12.16 -9.55
C ASP A 11 10.35 11.11 -9.25
N MET A 12 11.38 11.55 -8.51
CA MET A 12 12.29 10.64 -7.83
C MET A 12 11.38 9.82 -6.92
N PRO A 13 11.38 8.48 -7.02
CA PRO A 13 10.64 7.68 -6.08
C PRO A 13 11.24 7.98 -4.70
N SER A 14 10.57 8.85 -3.95
CA SER A 14 10.85 8.99 -2.53
C SER A 14 10.62 7.60 -1.98
N GLU A 15 11.68 6.95 -1.50
CA GLU A 15 11.65 5.73 -0.68
C GLU A 15 10.93 6.03 0.65
N SER A 16 9.71 6.55 0.57
CA SER A 16 8.85 6.79 1.72
C SER A 16 8.31 5.42 2.09
N ALA A 17 8.94 4.83 3.12
CA ALA A 17 8.53 3.58 3.71
C ALA A 17 7.00 3.53 3.84
N ALA A 18 6.40 2.48 3.30
CA ALA A 18 4.95 2.35 3.23
C ALA A 18 4.36 2.39 4.65
N LEU A 19 3.38 3.27 4.91
CA LEU A 19 2.87 3.50 6.27
C LEU A 19 1.58 2.73 6.54
N CYS A 20 1.37 2.38 7.81
CA CYS A 20 0.12 1.75 8.25
C CYS A 20 -1.11 2.65 7.99
N SER A 21 -2.17 2.06 7.46
CA SER A 21 -3.46 2.71 7.16
C SER A 21 -4.33 2.98 8.40
N ARG A 22 -3.94 2.49 9.58
CA ARG A 22 -4.64 2.81 10.82
C ARG A 22 -4.54 4.31 11.10
N LYS A 23 -5.68 4.93 11.44
CA LYS A 23 -5.71 6.35 11.81
C LYS A 23 -4.70 6.64 12.93
N ALA A 24 -3.92 7.71 12.77
CA ALA A 24 -2.87 8.15 13.68
C ALA A 24 -1.69 7.18 13.88
N CYS A 25 -1.64 6.06 13.14
CA CYS A 25 -0.44 5.24 13.09
C CYS A 25 0.53 5.81 12.04
N ARG A 26 1.82 5.78 12.37
CA ARG A 26 2.94 6.16 11.50
C ARG A 26 4.01 5.08 11.43
N SER A 27 3.73 3.90 11.96
CA SER A 27 4.62 2.74 11.88
C SER A 27 4.71 2.24 10.45
N GLU A 28 5.86 1.71 10.09
CA GLU A 28 6.09 1.04 8.82
C GLU A 28 5.15 -0.16 8.67
N ALA A 29 4.57 -0.30 7.49
CA ALA A 29 3.72 -1.40 7.14
C ALA A 29 4.55 -2.59 6.68
N SER A 30 4.18 -3.77 7.16
CA SER A 30 4.78 -5.05 6.74
C SER A 30 3.75 -5.96 6.09
N TRP A 31 2.49 -5.52 6.00
CA TRP A 31 1.36 -6.31 5.53
C TRP A 31 0.44 -5.49 4.63
N GLN A 32 -0.19 -6.20 3.70
CA GLN A 32 -1.22 -5.72 2.79
C GLN A 32 -2.50 -6.50 3.06
N LEU A 33 -3.58 -5.80 3.37
CA LEU A 33 -4.92 -6.37 3.53
C LEU A 33 -5.74 -6.02 2.29
N LEU A 34 -6.01 -7.03 1.48
CA LEU A 34 -6.84 -6.91 0.28
C LEU A 34 -8.30 -7.06 0.70
N TRP A 35 -9.12 -6.10 0.27
CA TRP A 35 -10.53 -6.06 0.60
C TRP A 35 -11.38 -5.60 -0.57
N ASN A 36 -12.66 -6.00 -0.55
CA ASN A 36 -13.65 -5.60 -1.54
C ASN A 36 -15.00 -5.40 -0.84
N ASN A 37 -15.70 -4.32 -1.19
CA ASN A 37 -17.06 -4.10 -0.75
C ASN A 37 -18.02 -4.40 -1.92
N PRO A 38 -18.67 -5.57 -1.94
CA PRO A 38 -19.50 -6.00 -3.08
C PRO A 38 -20.75 -5.14 -3.26
N LYS A 39 -21.11 -4.31 -2.27
CA LYS A 39 -22.24 -3.37 -2.39
C LYS A 39 -21.94 -2.20 -3.33
N ILE A 40 -20.66 -1.88 -3.56
CA ILE A 40 -20.23 -0.69 -4.32
C ILE A 40 -19.12 -0.95 -5.34
N HIS A 41 -18.51 -2.14 -5.33
CA HIS A 41 -17.39 -2.49 -6.20
C HIS A 41 -17.69 -3.80 -6.93
N ALA A 42 -17.28 -3.87 -8.19
CA ALA A 42 -17.24 -5.12 -8.94
C ALA A 42 -16.38 -6.18 -8.21
N PRO A 43 -16.68 -7.48 -8.35
CA PRO A 43 -16.01 -8.54 -7.58
C PRO A 43 -14.50 -8.65 -7.86
N GLU A 44 -14.04 -8.17 -9.01
CA GLU A 44 -12.64 -8.15 -9.44
C GLU A 44 -11.86 -7.01 -8.77
N ARG A 45 -12.55 -5.93 -8.38
CA ARG A 45 -11.91 -4.71 -7.85
C ARG A 45 -11.50 -4.92 -6.40
N ARG A 46 -10.20 -4.91 -6.12
CA ARG A 46 -9.65 -5.02 -4.77
C ARG A 46 -9.01 -3.70 -4.37
N LYS A 47 -9.24 -3.30 -3.12
CA LYS A 47 -8.51 -2.21 -2.48
C LYS A 47 -7.52 -2.81 -1.49
N THR A 48 -6.45 -2.07 -1.23
CA THR A 48 -5.40 -2.48 -0.30
C THR A 48 -5.36 -1.53 0.89
N TRP A 49 -5.32 -2.07 2.10
CA TRP A 49 -4.90 -1.35 3.30
C TRP A 49 -3.56 -1.89 3.77
N LEU A 50 -2.71 -0.99 4.22
CA LEU A 50 -1.39 -1.33 4.74
C LEU A 50 -1.44 -1.47 6.27
N ALA A 51 -0.74 -2.44 6.82
CA ALA A 51 -0.69 -2.66 8.26
C ALA A 51 0.73 -2.92 8.78
N CYS A 52 1.07 -2.27 9.89
CA CYS A 52 2.20 -2.68 10.71
C CYS A 52 1.87 -3.96 11.49
N ALA A 53 2.88 -4.58 12.11
CA ALA A 53 2.71 -5.80 12.89
C ALA A 53 1.65 -5.67 14.01
N GLU A 54 1.58 -4.52 14.68
CA GLU A 54 0.63 -4.26 15.77
C GLU A 54 -0.82 -4.20 15.28
N HIS A 55 -1.07 -3.55 14.14
CA HIS A 55 -2.44 -3.26 13.67
C HIS A 55 -2.99 -4.27 12.66
N ARG A 56 -2.18 -5.22 12.19
CA ARG A 56 -2.60 -6.22 11.21
C ARG A 56 -3.86 -6.96 11.66
N VAL A 57 -3.81 -7.58 12.84
CA VAL A 57 -4.90 -8.43 13.36
C VAL A 57 -6.19 -7.62 13.50
N TRP A 58 -6.12 -6.42 14.09
CA TRP A 58 -7.28 -5.55 14.27
C TRP A 58 -7.94 -5.14 12.93
N LEU A 59 -7.14 -4.77 11.93
CA LEU A 59 -7.66 -4.38 10.62
C LEU A 59 -8.29 -5.58 9.89
N GLU A 60 -7.69 -6.75 10.03
CA GLU A 60 -8.19 -7.99 9.46
C GLU A 60 -9.54 -8.37 10.04
N ASP A 61 -9.66 -8.41 11.37
CA ASP A 61 -10.90 -8.70 12.10
C ASP A 61 -12.01 -7.73 11.72
N TYR A 62 -11.69 -6.44 11.60
CA TYR A 62 -12.63 -5.41 11.17
C TYR A 62 -13.20 -5.70 9.77
N LEU A 63 -12.35 -6.14 8.84
CA LEU A 63 -12.76 -6.49 7.48
C LEU A 63 -13.53 -7.81 7.44
N GLN A 64 -13.10 -8.82 8.19
CA GLN A 64 -13.74 -10.13 8.26
C GLN A 64 -15.15 -10.03 8.83
N THR A 65 -15.33 -9.35 9.96
CA THR A 65 -16.64 -9.17 10.63
C THR A 65 -17.67 -8.49 9.72
N ARG A 66 -17.21 -7.71 8.72
CA ARG A 66 -18.06 -7.01 7.75
C ARG A 66 -18.18 -7.73 6.40
N GLY A 67 -17.56 -8.90 6.24
CA GLY A 67 -17.52 -9.64 4.98
C GLY A 67 -16.78 -8.92 3.85
N LEU A 68 -15.86 -8.02 4.19
CA LEU A 68 -15.09 -7.22 3.23
C LEU A 68 -13.71 -7.82 2.94
N TRP A 69 -13.20 -8.64 3.86
CA TRP A 69 -11.88 -9.24 3.77
C TRP A 69 -11.77 -10.19 2.58
N LYS A 70 -10.63 -10.15 1.90
CA LYS A 70 -10.28 -11.11 0.84
C LYS A 70 -9.02 -11.88 1.17
N GLU A 71 -7.96 -11.17 1.53
CA GLU A 71 -6.66 -11.79 1.74
C GLU A 71 -5.74 -10.85 2.54
N THR A 72 -4.78 -11.42 3.27
CA THR A 72 -3.70 -10.69 3.91
C THR A 72 -2.36 -11.25 3.41
N LEU A 73 -1.54 -10.38 2.82
CA LEU A 73 -0.24 -10.72 2.23
C LEU A 73 0.88 -9.94 2.91
N PRO A 74 2.12 -10.47 2.96
CA PRO A 74 3.27 -9.67 3.35
C PRO A 74 3.44 -8.51 2.35
N LEU A 75 3.82 -7.33 2.86
CA LEU A 75 4.28 -6.25 2.02
C LEU A 75 5.71 -6.57 1.60
N GLN A 76 5.93 -6.75 0.30
CA GLN A 76 7.28 -6.85 -0.23
C GLN A 76 7.87 -5.44 -0.22
N SER A 77 9.00 -5.25 0.48
CA SER A 77 9.83 -4.08 0.25
C SER A 77 10.44 -4.25 -1.14
N ASP A 78 10.14 -3.35 -2.06
CA ASP A 78 10.71 -3.31 -3.41
C ASP A 78 12.21 -2.89 -3.39
N ALA A 79 12.98 -3.45 -2.45
CA ALA A 79 14.42 -3.39 -2.46
C ALA A 79 14.90 -4.46 -3.44
N VAL A 80 14.76 -4.19 -4.74
CA VAL A 80 15.57 -4.88 -5.75
C VAL A 80 17.02 -4.51 -5.41
N PRO A 81 17.90 -5.46 -5.04
CA PRO A 81 19.32 -5.15 -4.94
C PRO A 81 19.74 -4.70 -6.34
N LEU A 82 20.15 -3.43 -6.45
CA LEU A 82 20.81 -2.94 -7.64
C LEU A 82 22.09 -3.79 -7.77
N GLU A 83 22.05 -4.80 -8.63
CA GLU A 83 23.24 -5.49 -9.11
C GLU A 83 24.03 -4.41 -9.89
N GLN A 84 24.92 -3.72 -9.18
CA GLN A 84 25.84 -2.76 -9.77
C GLN A 84 26.99 -3.58 -10.36
N ASP A 85 26.76 -4.12 -11.57
CA ASP A 85 27.82 -4.73 -12.36
C ASP A 85 28.93 -3.70 -12.61
N ILE A 86 30.14 -4.10 -12.21
CA ILE A 86 31.42 -3.40 -12.26
C ILE A 86 31.92 -3.26 -13.71
#